data_AF-A0A7S0CQR6-F1
#
_entry.id   AF-A0A7S0CQR6-F1
#
_cell.length_a   1.000
_cell.length_b   1.000
_cell.length_c   1.000
_cell.angle_alpha   90.00
_cell.angle_beta   90.00
_cell.angle_gamma   90.00
#
_symmetry.space_group_name_H-M   'P 1'
#
loop_
_entity.id
_entity.type
_entity.pdbx_description
1 polymer ?
#
loop_
_entity_poly.entity_id
_entity_poly.type
_entity_poly.pdbx_seq_one_letter_code
_entity_poly.pdbx_strand_id
1 'polypeptide(L)'
;DAEGARTHEKPERRFRVLLCAPSNKAVTVALEKFLAEIDLSGSPRGRSSLKPIPTLVGVEEALEQACAFERSVGENTEGAEIDTDLDSSPRECVMDFFVHRRCGVLADRLARRAASLLERLDARSSSKDGVDSLETETGRDSARSVLATLRDTMAELERVAPAFVAADGFRAKARQTETLVGEVANDSDFFAASLDGPKKKKRHQKNEQKRLLRDEIQAALRETCSMLREGSGRGKHSDLFAEQAVSRADVVFATLSSSGQAVVSRAENFDALIVDEAAQALECELVVALARKPKRCLLVGDPAQLPATMASETARRKGHDRSCMRRVLDVAAEDEKNFNARRGAFGNARDANVAPLDSWYTLLDTQYRMHPA
;
A
#
# COMPACT_ATOMS: atom_id res chain seq x y z
N ASP A 1 -10.24 48.78 15.98
CA ASP A 1 -9.12 48.02 15.37
C ASP A 1 -8.62 46.95 16.33
N ALA A 2 -9.19 45.75 16.21
CA ALA A 2 -8.67 44.54 16.85
C ALA A 2 -9.16 43.34 16.02
N GLU A 3 -8.64 43.23 14.79
CA GLU A 3 -8.83 42.03 13.97
C GLU A 3 -7.92 40.92 14.50
N GLY A 4 -8.56 39.77 14.76
CA GLY A 4 -7.96 38.59 15.35
C GLY A 4 -6.81 38.02 14.53
N ALA A 5 -5.67 37.85 15.21
CA ALA A 5 -4.63 36.93 14.79
C ALA A 5 -5.18 35.49 14.85
N ARG A 6 -5.72 35.00 13.73
CA ARG A 6 -5.88 33.55 13.53
C ARG A 6 -4.47 32.98 13.41
N THR A 7 -3.99 32.38 14.48
CA THR A 7 -2.81 31.51 14.46
C THR A 7 -3.13 30.35 13.52
N HIS A 8 -2.59 30.41 12.30
CA HIS A 8 -2.45 29.23 11.47
C HIS A 8 -1.50 28.28 12.20
N GLU A 9 -2.04 27.38 13.02
CA GLU A 9 -1.30 26.20 13.47
C GLU A 9 -0.81 25.49 12.21
N LYS A 10 0.52 25.49 12.01
CA LYS A 10 1.12 24.64 10.99
C LYS A 10 0.68 23.21 11.30
N PRO A 11 0.14 22.45 10.33
CA PRO A 11 -0.24 21.06 10.59
C PRO A 11 0.99 20.33 11.12
N GLU A 12 0.84 19.67 12.28
CA GLU A 12 1.92 18.88 12.89
C GLU A 12 2.42 17.88 11.84
N ARG A 13 3.72 17.96 11.53
CA ARG A 13 4.37 17.04 10.61
C ARG A 13 4.28 15.63 11.18
N ARG A 14 3.61 14.73 10.47
CA ARG A 14 3.51 13.31 10.87
C ARG A 14 4.90 12.67 10.90
N PHE A 15 5.11 11.78 11.86
CA PHE A 15 6.34 11.00 12.00
C PHE A 15 6.42 10.00 10.85
N ARG A 16 7.49 10.05 10.05
CA ARG A 16 7.64 9.21 8.85
C ARG A 16 8.72 8.15 9.03
N VAL A 17 8.40 6.93 8.64
CA VAL A 17 9.29 5.76 8.73
C VAL A 17 9.62 5.25 7.34
N LEU A 18 10.91 5.01 7.09
CA LEU A 18 11.36 4.17 5.98
C LEU A 18 11.70 2.79 6.55
N LEU A 19 10.97 1.77 6.16
CA LEU A 19 11.25 0.38 6.49
C LEU A 19 11.90 -0.29 5.28
N CYS A 20 13.12 -0.78 5.48
CA CYS A 20 13.88 -1.48 4.47
C CYS A 20 14.19 -2.92 4.87
N ALA A 21 14.42 -3.76 3.86
CA ALA A 21 15.02 -5.08 4.02
C ALA A 21 15.87 -5.44 2.79
N PRO A 22 16.81 -6.40 2.87
CA PRO A 22 17.65 -6.77 1.74
C PRO A 22 16.88 -7.52 0.64
N SER A 23 15.73 -8.14 0.94
CA SER A 23 14.96 -8.93 -0.01
C SER A 23 13.49 -8.51 -0.12
N ASN A 24 12.92 -8.72 -1.30
CA ASN A 24 11.49 -8.55 -1.58
C ASN A 24 10.61 -9.36 -0.60
N LYS A 25 11.04 -10.57 -0.25
CA LYS A 25 10.33 -11.44 0.70
C LYS A 25 10.22 -10.83 2.09
N ALA A 26 11.32 -10.31 2.63
CA ALA A 26 11.33 -9.67 3.95
C ALA A 26 10.46 -8.41 3.97
N VAL A 27 10.55 -7.56 2.94
CA VAL A 27 9.70 -6.36 2.81
C VAL A 27 8.21 -6.73 2.76
N THR A 28 7.87 -7.79 2.03
CA THR A 28 6.48 -8.28 1.91
C THR A 28 5.95 -8.74 3.25
N VAL A 29 6.70 -9.57 3.98
CA VAL A 29 6.30 -10.06 5.31
C VAL A 29 6.13 -8.90 6.30
N ALA A 30 7.04 -7.92 6.28
CA ALA A 30 6.95 -6.74 7.14
C ALA A 30 5.67 -5.93 6.85
N LEU A 31 5.34 -5.72 5.57
CA LEU A 31 4.13 -5.02 5.18
C LEU A 31 2.86 -5.82 5.53
N GLU A 32 2.82 -7.14 5.32
CA GLU A 32 1.68 -7.98 5.75
C GLU A 32 1.40 -7.85 7.24
N LYS A 33 2.45 -7.94 8.07
CA LYS A 33 2.33 -7.79 9.52
C LYS A 33 1.85 -6.41 9.91
N PHE A 34 2.36 -5.38 9.24
CA PHE A 34 1.90 -4.01 9.43
C PHE A 34 0.42 -3.84 9.07
N LEU A 35 -0.01 -4.38 7.92
CA LEU A 35 -1.41 -4.33 7.47
C LEU A 35 -2.35 -5.06 8.43
N ALA A 36 -1.96 -6.25 8.90
CA ALA A 36 -2.73 -7.01 9.89
C ALA A 36 -2.93 -6.20 11.18
N GLU A 37 -1.89 -5.50 11.66
CA GLU A 37 -1.98 -4.71 12.89
C GLU A 37 -2.87 -3.47 12.74
N ILE A 38 -2.77 -2.76 11.60
CA ILE A 38 -3.60 -1.57 11.37
C ILE A 38 -5.08 -1.93 11.15
N ASP A 39 -5.38 -3.13 10.68
CA ASP A 39 -6.76 -3.62 10.51
C ASP A 39 -7.35 -4.15 11.83
N LEU A 40 -6.56 -4.84 12.66
CA LEU A 40 -6.94 -5.27 14.01
C LEU A 40 -7.18 -4.09 14.95
N SER A 41 -6.47 -2.97 14.73
CA SER A 41 -6.60 -1.74 15.52
C SER A 41 -7.91 -0.96 15.30
N GLY A 42 -9.02 -1.62 14.92
CA GLY A 42 -10.34 -1.01 14.76
C GLY A 42 -10.57 0.10 15.80
N SER A 43 -10.60 1.34 15.31
CA SER A 43 -10.46 2.60 16.08
C SER A 43 -10.54 2.42 17.61
N PRO A 44 -9.41 2.33 18.34
CA PRO A 44 -9.45 2.18 19.77
C PRO A 44 -9.66 3.57 20.35
N ARG A 45 -10.86 3.78 20.91
CA ARG A 45 -11.21 4.75 21.95
C ARG A 45 -10.22 5.94 22.12
N GLY A 46 -10.60 7.10 21.60
CA GLY A 46 -10.27 8.38 22.25
C GLY A 46 -9.11 9.22 21.72
N ARG A 47 -8.47 8.87 20.60
CA ARG A 47 -7.62 9.83 19.85
C ARG A 47 -7.92 9.77 18.36
N SER A 48 -8.16 10.92 17.76
CA SER A 48 -8.46 11.12 16.33
C SER A 48 -7.25 10.89 15.41
N SER A 49 -6.49 9.80 15.57
CA SER A 49 -5.36 9.51 14.69
C SER A 49 -5.87 8.80 13.42
N LEU A 50 -5.92 9.51 12.28
CA LEU A 50 -6.24 8.89 11.00
C LEU A 50 -5.29 7.71 10.74
N LYS A 51 -5.81 6.61 10.19
CA LYS A 51 -5.03 5.42 9.82
C LYS A 51 -3.75 5.79 9.06
N PRO A 52 -2.62 5.12 9.34
CA PRO A 52 -1.36 5.38 8.65
C PRO A 52 -1.47 5.09 7.14
N ILE A 53 -0.63 5.74 6.34
CA ILE A 53 -0.50 5.56 4.89
C ILE A 53 0.73 4.67 4.63
N PRO A 54 0.56 3.35 4.44
CA PRO A 54 1.62 2.50 3.93
C PRO A 54 1.81 2.73 2.42
N THR A 55 3.05 2.68 1.96
CA THR A 55 3.38 2.70 0.52
C THR A 55 4.56 1.77 0.26
N LEU A 56 4.42 0.89 -0.72
CA LEU A 56 5.47 -0.02 -1.14
C LEU A 56 6.17 0.53 -2.39
N VAL A 57 7.50 0.65 -2.31
CA VAL A 57 8.36 1.05 -3.42
C VAL A 57 9.29 -0.10 -3.76
N GLY A 58 9.27 -0.54 -5.01
CA GLY A 58 10.08 -1.66 -5.46
C GLY A 58 10.00 -1.87 -6.97
N VAL A 59 10.61 -2.94 -7.43
CA VAL A 59 10.43 -3.44 -8.80
C VAL A 59 9.32 -4.47 -8.75
N GLU A 60 8.15 -4.10 -9.25
CA GLU A 60 6.92 -4.92 -9.20
C GLU A 60 7.14 -6.30 -9.82
N GLU A 61 7.73 -6.36 -11.02
CA GLU A 61 8.03 -7.61 -11.75
C GLU A 61 8.91 -8.57 -10.93
N ALA A 62 9.86 -8.03 -10.15
CA ALA A 62 10.75 -8.84 -9.32
C ALA A 62 10.01 -9.43 -8.09
N LEU A 63 8.93 -8.80 -7.63
CA LEU A 63 8.10 -9.36 -6.58
C LEU A 63 7.06 -10.33 -7.16
N GLU A 64 6.45 -10.02 -8.31
CA GLU A 64 5.54 -10.94 -8.99
C GLU A 64 6.22 -12.27 -9.35
N GLN A 65 7.47 -12.21 -9.84
CA GLN A 65 8.28 -13.41 -10.10
C GLN A 65 8.58 -14.19 -8.82
N ALA A 66 8.88 -13.50 -7.71
CA ALA A 66 9.07 -14.15 -6.41
C ALA A 66 7.78 -14.85 -5.92
N CYS A 67 6.62 -14.21 -6.12
CA CYS A 67 5.32 -14.78 -5.77
C CYS A 67 4.94 -15.97 -6.66
N ALA A 68 5.19 -15.91 -7.97
CA ALA A 68 4.90 -16.98 -8.92
C ALA A 68 5.78 -18.21 -8.68
N PHE A 69 7.06 -18.01 -8.35
CA PHE A 69 7.99 -19.10 -8.04
C PHE A 69 7.54 -19.91 -6.82
N GLU A 70 7.10 -19.26 -5.73
CA GLU A 70 6.64 -19.98 -4.54
C GLU A 70 5.33 -20.76 -4.77
N ARG A 71 4.43 -20.31 -5.66
CA ARG A 71 3.24 -21.09 -6.08
C ARG A 71 3.65 -22.38 -6.80
N SER A 72 4.63 -22.32 -7.69
CA SER A 72 5.12 -23.49 -8.42
C SER A 72 5.80 -24.54 -7.52
N VAL A 73 6.25 -24.13 -6.32
CA VAL A 73 6.84 -25.03 -5.31
C VAL A 73 5.79 -25.56 -4.33
N GLY A 74 4.62 -24.90 -4.24
CA GLY A 74 3.54 -25.22 -3.29
C GLY A 74 2.38 -26.07 -3.85
N GLU A 75 2.29 -26.33 -5.15
CA GLU A 75 1.22 -27.12 -5.75
C GLU A 75 1.50 -28.64 -5.69
N ASN A 76 1.19 -29.23 -4.54
CA ASN A 76 0.88 -30.66 -4.39
C ASN A 76 -0.29 -30.84 -3.41
N THR A 77 -1.38 -30.11 -3.63
CA THR A 77 -2.65 -30.37 -2.94
C THR A 77 -3.80 -30.05 -3.87
N GLU A 78 -4.42 -31.10 -4.40
CA GLU A 78 -5.56 -31.04 -5.29
C GLU A 78 -6.82 -30.54 -4.57
N GLY A 79 -7.64 -29.78 -5.30
CA GLY A 79 -9.10 -29.80 -5.15
C GLY A 79 -9.72 -28.80 -4.17
N ALA A 80 -9.94 -27.56 -4.62
CA ALA A 80 -11.09 -26.75 -4.19
C ALA A 80 -11.46 -25.77 -5.31
N GLU A 81 -12.71 -25.81 -5.75
CA GLU A 81 -13.30 -24.82 -6.64
C GLU A 81 -13.18 -23.43 -5.99
N ILE A 82 -12.54 -22.49 -6.70
CA ILE A 82 -12.28 -21.13 -6.22
C ILE A 82 -13.54 -20.30 -6.44
N ASP A 83 -14.23 -19.97 -5.35
CA ASP A 83 -15.25 -18.92 -5.30
C ASP A 83 -14.53 -17.55 -5.39
N THR A 84 -14.87 -16.73 -6.38
CA THR A 84 -14.01 -15.64 -6.88
C THR A 84 -14.19 -14.28 -6.21
N ASP A 85 -14.91 -14.20 -5.09
CA ASP A 85 -15.20 -12.92 -4.43
C ASP A 85 -14.57 -12.71 -3.04
N LEU A 86 -13.92 -13.72 -2.44
CA LEU A 86 -13.27 -13.64 -1.11
C LEU A 86 -12.12 -14.66 -0.98
N ASP A 87 -10.96 -14.42 -1.60
CA ASP A 87 -9.64 -14.80 -1.03
C ASP A 87 -8.52 -14.35 -1.97
N SER A 88 -8.20 -13.05 -1.95
CA SER A 88 -6.84 -12.66 -2.34
C SER A 88 -5.93 -13.08 -1.20
N SER A 89 -4.93 -13.94 -1.48
CA SER A 89 -3.97 -14.37 -0.46
C SER A 89 -3.37 -13.14 0.26
N PRO A 90 -2.96 -13.22 1.54
CA PRO A 90 -2.38 -12.08 2.26
C PRO A 90 -1.27 -11.34 1.49
N ARG A 91 -0.54 -12.05 0.62
CA ARG A 91 0.48 -11.53 -0.30
C ARG A 91 -0.06 -10.74 -1.48
N GLU A 92 -1.22 -11.09 -2.02
CA GLU A 92 -1.87 -10.30 -3.06
C GLU A 92 -2.36 -8.96 -2.52
N CYS A 93 -2.74 -8.91 -1.24
CA CYS A 93 -3.06 -7.65 -0.57
C CYS A 93 -1.86 -6.68 -0.50
N VAL A 94 -0.62 -7.20 -0.45
CA VAL A 94 0.60 -6.36 -0.45
C VAL A 94 0.81 -5.70 -1.80
N MET A 95 0.53 -6.41 -2.90
CA MET A 95 0.70 -5.89 -4.27
C MET A 95 -0.11 -4.61 -4.49
N ASP A 96 -1.24 -4.51 -3.82
CA ASP A 96 -2.12 -3.34 -3.90
C ASP A 96 -1.47 -2.06 -3.35
N PHE A 97 -0.37 -2.14 -2.60
CA PHE A 97 0.33 -0.98 -2.04
C PHE A 97 1.54 -0.54 -2.85
N PHE A 98 1.86 -1.21 -3.97
CA PHE A 98 2.90 -0.70 -4.88
C PHE A 98 2.51 0.67 -5.40
N VAL A 99 3.41 1.62 -5.24
CA VAL A 99 3.17 3.01 -5.62
C VAL A 99 2.74 3.13 -7.09
N HIS A 100 3.40 2.42 -8.01
CA HIS A 100 3.07 2.49 -9.44
C HIS A 100 1.90 1.57 -9.85
N ARG A 101 1.40 0.71 -8.96
CA ARG A 101 0.25 -0.18 -9.23
C ARG A 101 -1.05 0.36 -8.64
N ARG A 102 -0.97 1.18 -7.59
CA ARG A 102 -2.11 1.57 -6.75
C ARG A 102 -3.28 2.11 -7.53
N CYS A 103 -3.05 3.06 -8.43
CA CYS A 103 -4.07 3.61 -9.31
C CYS A 103 -4.73 2.53 -10.20
N GLY A 104 -3.96 1.57 -10.69
CA GLY A 104 -4.45 0.47 -11.52
C GLY A 104 -5.36 -0.46 -10.73
N VAL A 105 -4.96 -0.79 -9.49
CA VAL A 105 -5.75 -1.60 -8.56
C VAL A 105 -7.09 -0.94 -8.24
N LEU A 106 -7.08 0.36 -7.93
CA LEU A 106 -8.30 1.13 -7.67
C LEU A 106 -9.20 1.17 -8.92
N ALA A 107 -8.63 1.36 -10.11
CA ALA A 107 -9.35 1.32 -11.37
C ALA A 107 -9.94 -0.07 -11.68
N ASP A 108 -9.21 -1.15 -11.39
CA ASP A 108 -9.69 -2.53 -11.58
C ASP A 108 -10.85 -2.85 -10.66
N ARG A 109 -10.78 -2.43 -9.38
CA ARG A 109 -11.87 -2.57 -8.42
C ARG A 109 -13.13 -1.84 -8.89
N LEU A 110 -12.98 -0.58 -9.32
CA LEU A 110 -14.10 0.20 -9.85
C LEU A 110 -14.67 -0.43 -11.14
N ALA A 111 -13.81 -0.88 -12.06
CA ALA A 111 -14.20 -1.52 -13.30
C ALA A 111 -14.97 -2.83 -13.08
N ARG A 112 -14.59 -3.65 -12.09
CA ARG A 112 -15.33 -4.88 -11.73
C ARG A 112 -16.74 -4.57 -11.24
N ARG A 113 -16.89 -3.60 -10.32
CA ARG A 113 -18.22 -3.16 -9.85
C ARG A 113 -19.04 -2.56 -11.00
N ALA A 114 -18.41 -1.78 -11.87
CA ALA A 114 -19.03 -1.21 -13.05
C ALA A 114 -19.54 -2.28 -14.02
N ALA A 115 -18.77 -3.34 -14.28
CA ALA A 115 -19.17 -4.45 -15.14
C ALA A 115 -20.44 -5.13 -14.61
N SER A 116 -20.48 -5.46 -13.31
CA SER A 116 -21.66 -6.06 -12.68
C SER A 116 -22.90 -5.17 -12.79
N LEU A 117 -22.75 -3.84 -12.61
CA LEU A 117 -23.85 -2.90 -12.85
C LEU A 117 -24.31 -2.93 -14.31
N LEU A 118 -23.38 -2.86 -15.27
CA LEU A 118 -23.70 -2.81 -16.69
C LEU A 118 -24.39 -4.09 -17.21
N GLU A 119 -24.02 -5.26 -16.69
CA GLU A 119 -24.70 -6.53 -16.98
C GLU A 119 -26.15 -6.52 -16.51
N ARG A 120 -26.41 -6.01 -15.30
CA ARG A 120 -27.78 -5.87 -14.78
C ARG A 120 -28.61 -4.85 -15.54
N LEU A 121 -27.96 -3.82 -16.08
CA LEU A 121 -28.59 -2.87 -17.00
C LEU A 121 -28.95 -3.53 -18.35
N ASP A 122 -28.15 -4.49 -18.82
CA ASP A 122 -28.38 -5.23 -20.07
C ASP A 122 -29.49 -6.27 -19.99
N ALA A 123 -29.56 -7.03 -18.89
CA ALA A 123 -30.50 -8.14 -18.70
C ALA A 123 -31.98 -7.74 -18.87
N ARG A 124 -32.31 -6.45 -18.78
CA ARG A 124 -33.67 -5.90 -18.96
C ARG A 124 -34.03 -5.55 -20.40
N SER A 125 -33.07 -5.55 -21.33
CA SER A 125 -33.36 -5.32 -22.75
C SER A 125 -33.99 -6.54 -23.44
N SER A 126 -33.88 -7.74 -22.84
CA SER A 126 -34.24 -9.01 -23.45
C SER A 126 -35.41 -9.77 -22.80
N SER A 127 -35.83 -9.46 -21.56
CA SER A 127 -36.92 -10.20 -20.91
C SER A 127 -38.32 -9.64 -21.28
N LYS A 128 -39.21 -10.54 -21.72
CA LYS A 128 -40.64 -10.25 -21.99
C LYS A 128 -41.54 -10.54 -20.79
N ASP A 129 -41.03 -11.26 -19.80
CA ASP A 129 -41.77 -11.70 -18.62
C ASP A 129 -41.51 -10.77 -17.44
N GLY A 130 -42.52 -10.61 -16.58
CA GLY A 130 -42.52 -9.65 -15.46
C GLY A 130 -41.29 -9.77 -14.57
N VAL A 131 -40.73 -8.62 -14.20
CA VAL A 131 -39.52 -8.53 -13.36
C VAL A 131 -39.89 -8.77 -11.91
N ASP A 132 -39.13 -9.63 -11.24
CA ASP A 132 -39.28 -9.88 -9.80
C ASP A 132 -38.72 -8.70 -8.98
N SER A 133 -39.35 -8.41 -7.85
CA SER A 133 -38.96 -7.35 -6.90
C SER A 133 -37.48 -7.45 -6.52
N LEU A 134 -36.98 -8.68 -6.41
CA LEU A 134 -35.61 -9.03 -6.07
C LEU A 134 -34.59 -8.55 -7.13
N GLU A 135 -34.90 -8.67 -8.42
CA GLU A 135 -34.01 -8.17 -9.49
C GLU A 135 -33.85 -6.65 -9.43
N THR A 136 -34.90 -5.93 -8.99
CA THR A 136 -34.87 -4.48 -8.87
C THR A 136 -34.04 -3.95 -7.71
N GLU A 137 -33.98 -4.71 -6.61
CA GLU A 137 -33.10 -4.42 -5.48
C GLU A 137 -31.64 -4.68 -5.85
N THR A 138 -31.36 -5.81 -6.51
CA THR A 138 -29.98 -6.17 -6.87
C THR A 138 -29.32 -5.19 -7.87
N GLY A 139 -30.09 -4.58 -8.76
CA GLY A 139 -29.61 -3.51 -9.65
C GLY A 139 -29.22 -2.23 -8.91
N ARG A 140 -30.07 -1.78 -7.98
CA ARG A 140 -29.78 -0.60 -7.13
C ARG A 140 -28.60 -0.85 -6.22
N ASP A 141 -28.48 -2.05 -5.66
CA ASP A 141 -27.36 -2.41 -4.81
C ASP A 141 -26.03 -2.43 -5.58
N SER A 142 -26.06 -2.87 -6.85
CA SER A 142 -24.88 -2.77 -7.73
C SER A 142 -24.49 -1.32 -8.01
N ALA A 143 -25.46 -0.44 -8.25
CA ALA A 143 -25.20 0.99 -8.42
C ALA A 143 -24.62 1.63 -7.14
N ARG A 144 -25.19 1.29 -5.96
CA ARG A 144 -24.66 1.73 -4.65
C ARG A 144 -23.23 1.22 -4.42
N SER A 145 -22.93 -0.01 -4.84
CA SER A 145 -21.58 -0.60 -4.73
C SER A 145 -20.56 0.15 -5.59
N VAL A 146 -20.94 0.55 -6.81
CA VAL A 146 -20.11 1.41 -7.67
C VAL A 146 -19.87 2.76 -7.01
N LEU A 147 -20.92 3.41 -6.46
CA LEU A 147 -20.79 4.71 -5.78
C LEU A 147 -19.90 4.62 -4.54
N ALA A 148 -20.05 3.58 -3.72
CA ALA A 148 -19.20 3.37 -2.55
C ALA A 148 -17.73 3.23 -2.99
N THR A 149 -17.46 2.36 -3.97
CA THR A 149 -16.11 2.14 -4.49
C THR A 149 -15.49 3.42 -5.07
N LEU A 150 -16.26 4.21 -5.81
CA LEU A 150 -15.80 5.48 -6.38
C LEU A 150 -15.48 6.50 -5.27
N ARG A 151 -16.33 6.62 -4.25
CA ARG A 151 -16.12 7.53 -3.12
C ARG A 151 -14.89 7.15 -2.31
N ASP A 152 -14.73 5.87 -2.00
CA ASP A 152 -13.57 5.36 -1.26
C ASP A 152 -12.28 5.62 -2.05
N THR A 153 -12.31 5.36 -3.36
CA THR A 153 -11.21 5.66 -4.28
C THR A 153 -10.86 7.15 -4.27
N MET A 154 -11.85 8.03 -4.42
CA MET A 154 -11.62 9.47 -4.42
C MET A 154 -11.10 9.97 -3.08
N ALA A 155 -11.65 9.50 -1.96
CA ALA A 155 -11.19 9.87 -0.62
C ALA A 155 -9.74 9.43 -0.38
N GLU A 156 -9.37 8.24 -0.86
CA GLU A 156 -7.99 7.77 -0.78
C GLU A 156 -7.04 8.65 -1.61
N LEU A 157 -7.39 8.91 -2.87
CA LEU A 157 -6.56 9.71 -3.78
C LEU A 157 -6.44 11.16 -3.32
N GLU A 158 -7.49 11.76 -2.76
CA GLU A 158 -7.42 13.11 -2.18
C GLU A 158 -6.46 13.17 -0.99
N ARG A 159 -6.39 12.09 -0.21
CA ARG A 159 -5.47 11.98 0.93
C ARG A 159 -4.02 11.77 0.48
N VAL A 160 -3.81 10.88 -0.50
CA VAL A 160 -2.49 10.37 -0.92
C VAL A 160 -1.87 11.21 -2.05
N ALA A 161 -2.67 11.66 -3.02
CA ALA A 161 -2.20 12.37 -4.21
C ALA A 161 -3.20 13.44 -4.71
N PRO A 162 -3.41 14.53 -3.93
CA PRO A 162 -4.43 15.53 -4.27
C PRO A 162 -4.12 16.33 -5.55
N ALA A 163 -2.85 16.46 -5.97
CA ALA A 163 -2.54 17.15 -7.22
C ALA A 163 -2.80 16.24 -8.43
N PHE A 164 -2.56 14.94 -8.31
CA PHE A 164 -3.04 13.97 -9.29
C PHE A 164 -4.57 14.06 -9.46
N VAL A 165 -5.32 14.14 -8.36
CA VAL A 165 -6.79 14.30 -8.42
C VAL A 165 -7.22 15.61 -9.09
N ALA A 166 -6.44 16.67 -8.92
CA ALA A 166 -6.69 17.98 -9.53
C ALA A 166 -6.24 18.05 -11.01
N ALA A 167 -5.44 17.11 -11.48
CA ALA A 167 -4.92 17.10 -12.85
C ALA A 167 -6.01 16.71 -13.87
N ASP A 168 -5.94 17.32 -15.05
CA ASP A 168 -6.65 16.94 -16.28
C ASP A 168 -8.17 16.69 -16.13
N GLY A 169 -8.82 17.33 -15.16
CA GLY A 169 -10.27 17.24 -14.97
C GLY A 169 -10.77 15.96 -14.30
N PHE A 170 -9.89 15.12 -13.74
CA PHE A 170 -10.27 13.84 -13.15
C PHE A 170 -11.36 13.98 -12.07
N ARG A 171 -11.21 14.96 -11.17
CA ARG A 171 -12.23 15.27 -10.16
C ARG A 171 -13.60 15.60 -10.76
N ALA A 172 -13.64 16.37 -11.85
CA ALA A 172 -14.89 16.73 -12.51
C ALA A 172 -15.54 15.49 -13.14
N LYS A 173 -14.72 14.63 -13.78
CA LYS A 173 -15.20 13.38 -14.36
C LYS A 173 -15.74 12.41 -13.31
N ALA A 174 -15.04 12.23 -12.20
CA ALA A 174 -15.49 11.41 -11.08
C ALA A 174 -16.85 11.89 -10.53
N ARG A 175 -17.04 13.21 -10.37
CA ARG A 175 -18.33 13.79 -9.95
C ARG A 175 -19.46 13.57 -10.96
N GLN A 176 -19.17 13.68 -12.25
CA GLN A 176 -20.13 13.36 -13.30
C GLN A 176 -20.57 11.89 -13.21
N THR A 177 -19.61 10.97 -13.09
CA THR A 177 -19.87 9.54 -12.91
C THR A 177 -20.70 9.27 -11.67
N GLU A 178 -20.37 9.90 -10.54
CA GLU A 178 -21.13 9.79 -9.29
C GLU A 178 -22.59 10.25 -9.46
N THR A 179 -22.80 11.35 -10.19
CA THR A 179 -24.15 11.88 -10.48
C THR A 179 -24.96 10.89 -11.31
N LEU A 180 -24.40 10.43 -12.45
CA LEU A 180 -25.08 9.52 -13.37
C LEU A 180 -25.42 8.16 -12.71
N VAL A 181 -24.48 7.58 -11.97
CA VAL A 181 -24.72 6.33 -11.24
C VAL A 181 -25.69 6.56 -10.07
N GLY A 182 -25.65 7.75 -9.46
CA GLY A 182 -26.58 8.18 -8.42
C GLY A 182 -28.03 8.25 -8.87
N GLU A 183 -28.29 8.68 -10.10
CA GLU A 183 -29.63 8.66 -10.69
C GLU A 183 -30.20 7.23 -10.72
N VAL A 184 -29.40 6.26 -11.15
CA VAL A 184 -29.80 4.85 -11.20
C VAL A 184 -29.94 4.23 -9.81
N ALA A 185 -29.08 4.60 -8.86
CA ALA A 185 -29.13 4.07 -7.50
C ALA A 185 -30.38 4.53 -6.70
N ASN A 186 -30.90 5.72 -7.02
CA ASN A 186 -31.99 6.35 -6.29
C ASN A 186 -33.35 6.23 -6.98
N ASP A 187 -33.38 5.91 -8.27
CA ASP A 187 -34.63 5.76 -9.02
C ASP A 187 -35.25 4.37 -8.80
N SER A 188 -36.32 4.32 -8.01
CA SER A 188 -37.11 3.10 -7.75
C SER A 188 -37.76 2.54 -9.02
N ASP A 189 -38.11 3.40 -9.97
CA ASP A 189 -38.82 3.08 -11.20
C ASP A 189 -37.85 2.78 -12.35
N PHE A 190 -36.58 3.12 -12.17
CA PHE A 190 -35.52 2.75 -13.11
C PHE A 190 -35.44 1.23 -13.22
N PHE A 191 -35.52 0.52 -12.09
CA PHE A 191 -35.51 -0.94 -12.05
C PHE A 191 -36.89 -1.60 -12.07
N ALA A 192 -37.99 -0.87 -11.88
CA ALA A 192 -39.35 -1.44 -11.95
C ALA A 192 -39.78 -1.86 -13.38
N ALA A 193 -40.55 -2.95 -13.50
CA ALA A 193 -41.23 -3.31 -14.75
C ALA A 193 -42.32 -2.28 -15.07
N SER A 194 -42.47 -1.92 -16.34
CA SER A 194 -43.60 -1.08 -16.76
C SER A 194 -44.87 -1.93 -16.74
N LEU A 195 -45.59 -1.93 -15.61
CA LEU A 195 -46.92 -2.52 -15.50
C LEU A 195 -47.89 -1.81 -16.46
N ASP A 196 -48.81 -2.59 -17.02
CA ASP A 196 -49.62 -2.30 -18.21
C ASP A 196 -50.24 -0.89 -18.31
N GLY A 197 -50.20 -0.33 -19.53
CA GLY A 197 -50.92 0.89 -19.92
C GLY A 197 -50.78 1.24 -21.40
N PRO A 198 -51.82 1.81 -22.05
CA PRO A 198 -51.92 1.90 -23.50
C PRO A 198 -51.04 3.03 -24.04
N LYS A 199 -49.91 2.69 -24.70
CA LYS A 199 -49.26 3.41 -25.83
C LYS A 199 -47.85 2.85 -26.11
N LYS A 200 -47.70 2.02 -27.15
CA LYS A 200 -46.40 1.54 -27.67
C LYS A 200 -45.34 2.65 -27.82
N LYS A 201 -45.74 3.87 -28.22
CA LYS A 201 -44.86 5.04 -28.35
C LYS A 201 -44.21 5.49 -27.03
N LYS A 202 -44.96 5.54 -25.92
CA LYS A 202 -44.42 5.94 -24.60
C LYS A 202 -43.40 4.94 -24.06
N ARG A 203 -43.65 3.64 -24.30
CA ARG A 203 -42.75 2.55 -23.90
C ARG A 203 -41.43 2.58 -24.67
N HIS A 204 -41.49 2.83 -25.98
CA HIS A 204 -40.30 2.98 -26.82
C HIS A 204 -39.44 4.17 -26.35
N GLN A 205 -40.05 5.32 -26.09
CA GLN A 205 -39.35 6.52 -25.61
C GLN A 205 -38.68 6.30 -24.24
N LYS A 206 -39.36 5.65 -23.29
CA LYS A 206 -38.79 5.33 -21.97
C LYS A 206 -37.61 4.35 -22.07
N ASN A 207 -37.71 3.35 -22.95
CA ASN A 207 -36.63 2.38 -23.18
C ASN A 207 -35.42 3.03 -23.89
N GLU A 208 -35.66 3.93 -24.83
CA GLU A 208 -34.60 4.70 -25.50
C GLU A 208 -33.86 5.60 -24.50
N GLN A 209 -34.59 6.31 -23.63
CA GLN A 209 -33.98 7.13 -22.58
C GLN A 209 -33.13 6.31 -21.60
N LYS A 210 -33.59 5.11 -21.20
CA LYS A 210 -32.79 4.19 -20.37
C LYS A 210 -31.53 3.71 -21.07
N ARG A 211 -31.60 3.44 -22.39
CA ARG A 211 -30.42 3.05 -23.18
C ARG A 211 -29.39 4.18 -23.25
N LEU A 212 -29.84 5.40 -23.53
CA LEU A 212 -28.97 6.58 -23.56
C LEU A 212 -28.27 6.81 -22.21
N LEU A 213 -29.01 6.79 -21.11
CA LEU A 213 -28.43 6.93 -19.77
C LEU A 213 -27.43 5.81 -19.47
N ARG A 214 -27.71 4.57 -19.89
CA ARG A 214 -26.79 3.44 -19.74
C ARG A 214 -25.51 3.63 -20.53
N ASP A 215 -25.59 4.09 -21.76
CA ASP A 215 -24.43 4.38 -22.62
C ASP A 215 -23.59 5.52 -22.02
N GLU A 216 -24.26 6.56 -21.47
CA GLU A 216 -23.60 7.66 -20.74
C GLU A 216 -22.88 7.18 -19.47
N ILE A 217 -23.51 6.34 -18.66
CA ILE A 217 -22.90 5.72 -17.48
C ILE A 217 -21.68 4.88 -17.88
N GLN A 218 -21.83 4.05 -18.91
CA GLN A 218 -20.74 3.21 -19.39
C GLN A 218 -19.54 4.04 -19.88
N ALA A 219 -19.80 5.10 -20.64
CA ALA A 219 -18.77 6.02 -21.10
C ALA A 219 -18.08 6.73 -19.93
N ALA A 220 -18.86 7.25 -18.97
CA ALA A 220 -18.34 7.96 -17.81
C ALA A 220 -17.46 7.06 -16.91
N LEU A 221 -17.90 5.82 -16.65
CA LEU A 221 -17.12 4.84 -15.89
C LEU A 221 -15.83 4.43 -16.61
N ARG A 222 -15.88 4.17 -17.91
CA ARG A 222 -14.68 3.84 -18.71
C ARG A 222 -13.67 4.97 -18.67
N GLU A 223 -14.12 6.20 -18.88
CA GLU A 223 -13.24 7.38 -18.86
C GLU A 223 -12.66 7.63 -17.47
N THR A 224 -13.47 7.51 -16.41
CA THR A 224 -12.99 7.62 -15.02
C THR A 224 -11.91 6.57 -14.72
N CYS A 225 -12.13 5.31 -15.10
CA CYS A 225 -11.12 4.25 -14.94
C CYS A 225 -9.87 4.51 -15.77
N SER A 226 -10.01 5.04 -16.99
CA SER A 226 -8.89 5.42 -17.85
C SER A 226 -8.03 6.51 -17.23
N MET A 227 -8.65 7.61 -16.77
CA MET A 227 -7.97 8.73 -16.12
C MET A 227 -7.30 8.29 -14.80
N LEU A 228 -7.96 7.41 -14.04
CA LEU A 228 -7.37 6.85 -12.83
C LEU A 228 -6.09 6.06 -13.16
N ARG A 229 -6.09 5.25 -14.23
CA ARG A 229 -4.90 4.49 -14.68
C ARG A 229 -3.75 5.38 -15.15
N GLU A 230 -3.98 6.67 -15.40
CA GLU A 230 -2.88 7.59 -15.72
C GLU A 230 -1.92 7.80 -14.55
N GLY A 231 -2.32 7.51 -13.32
CA GLY A 231 -1.43 7.51 -12.15
C GLY A 231 -0.64 6.21 -11.95
N SER A 232 -0.87 5.20 -12.78
CA SER A 232 -0.14 3.91 -12.72
C SER A 232 1.16 3.96 -13.53
N GLY A 233 2.03 2.96 -13.39
CA GLY A 233 3.41 2.92 -13.93
C GLY A 233 3.63 3.26 -15.41
N ARG A 234 2.60 3.13 -16.26
CA ARG A 234 2.67 3.49 -17.70
C ARG A 234 1.86 4.74 -18.06
N GLY A 235 1.23 5.36 -17.07
CA GLY A 235 0.36 6.51 -17.23
C GLY A 235 1.12 7.83 -17.27
N LYS A 236 0.52 8.83 -17.95
CA LYS A 236 1.07 10.17 -18.09
C LYS A 236 1.36 10.86 -16.75
N HIS A 237 0.61 10.52 -15.70
CA HIS A 237 0.71 11.08 -14.36
C HIS A 237 1.32 10.12 -13.33
N SER A 238 1.98 9.04 -13.78
CA SER A 238 2.63 8.05 -12.91
C SER A 238 3.57 8.71 -11.90
N ASP A 239 4.49 9.55 -12.38
CA ASP A 239 5.48 10.20 -11.53
C ASP A 239 4.82 11.20 -10.57
N LEU A 240 3.83 11.97 -11.05
CA LEU A 240 3.08 12.91 -10.21
C LEU A 240 2.37 12.17 -9.06
N PHE A 241 1.68 11.08 -9.36
CA PHE A 241 1.03 10.26 -8.34
C PHE A 241 2.06 9.70 -7.37
N ALA A 242 3.13 9.08 -7.88
CA ALA A 242 4.12 8.38 -7.07
C ALA A 242 4.88 9.33 -6.13
N GLU A 243 5.27 10.52 -6.60
CA GLU A 243 5.93 11.53 -5.78
C GLU A 243 5.03 12.02 -4.64
N GLN A 244 3.75 12.27 -4.92
CA GLN A 244 2.80 12.67 -3.87
C GLN A 244 2.54 11.54 -2.87
N ALA A 245 2.34 10.32 -3.37
CA ALA A 245 2.05 9.15 -2.56
C ALA A 245 3.20 8.85 -1.59
N VAL A 246 4.44 8.81 -2.07
CA VAL A 246 5.62 8.59 -1.22
C VAL A 246 5.82 9.75 -0.24
N SER A 247 5.66 11.00 -0.68
CA SER A 247 5.82 12.18 0.17
C SER A 247 4.81 12.21 1.33
N ARG A 248 3.58 11.74 1.09
CA ARG A 248 2.49 11.70 2.08
C ARG A 248 2.42 10.40 2.88
N ALA A 249 3.18 9.38 2.49
CA ALA A 249 3.24 8.12 3.21
C ALA A 249 3.79 8.30 4.63
N ASP A 250 3.11 7.68 5.59
CA ASP A 250 3.55 7.60 6.98
C ASP A 250 4.65 6.53 7.14
N VAL A 251 4.51 5.43 6.38
CA VAL A 251 5.48 4.34 6.34
C VAL A 251 5.74 3.96 4.88
N VAL A 252 7.00 4.05 4.46
CA VAL A 252 7.45 3.59 3.14
C VAL A 252 8.19 2.28 3.31
N PHE A 253 7.74 1.24 2.61
CA PHE A 253 8.36 -0.07 2.55
C PHE A 253 9.18 -0.15 1.26
N ALA A 254 10.43 -0.58 1.34
CA ALA A 254 11.27 -0.74 0.16
C ALA A 254 12.37 -1.77 0.40
N THR A 255 12.92 -2.39 -0.64
CA THR A 255 14.23 -3.04 -0.45
C THR A 255 15.31 -1.99 -0.21
N LEU A 256 16.45 -2.38 0.36
CA LEU A 256 17.61 -1.48 0.49
C LEU A 256 18.00 -0.85 -0.85
N SER A 257 18.01 -1.65 -1.93
CA SER A 257 18.24 -1.15 -3.29
C SER A 257 17.13 -0.19 -3.77
N SER A 258 15.85 -0.52 -3.54
CA SER A 258 14.72 0.29 -3.98
C SER A 258 14.57 1.61 -3.22
N SER A 259 15.14 1.71 -2.02
CA SER A 259 15.24 2.99 -1.29
C SER A 259 16.08 4.06 -2.03
N GLY A 260 16.88 3.62 -3.00
CA GLY A 260 17.65 4.47 -3.90
C GLY A 260 16.86 5.05 -5.07
N GLN A 261 15.63 4.56 -5.33
CA GLN A 261 14.81 5.03 -6.45
C GLN A 261 14.52 6.54 -6.35
N ALA A 262 14.37 7.18 -7.51
CA ALA A 262 14.17 8.62 -7.62
C ALA A 262 12.95 9.12 -6.83
N VAL A 263 11.86 8.35 -6.82
CA VAL A 263 10.63 8.69 -6.07
C VAL A 263 10.88 8.78 -4.56
N VAL A 264 11.74 7.93 -4.00
CA VAL A 264 12.11 7.95 -2.58
C VAL A 264 13.14 9.05 -2.30
N SER A 265 14.07 9.28 -3.23
CA SER A 265 15.12 10.28 -3.08
C SER A 265 14.60 11.72 -3.13
N ARG A 266 13.52 11.96 -3.87
CA ARG A 266 12.83 13.26 -3.98
C ARG A 266 11.89 13.54 -2.80
N ALA A 267 11.48 12.52 -2.05
CA ALA A 267 10.63 12.68 -0.89
C ALA A 267 11.36 13.39 0.26
N GLU A 268 10.61 14.02 1.17
CA GLU A 268 11.21 14.57 2.39
C GLU A 268 11.93 13.48 3.21
N ASN A 269 12.93 13.88 3.99
CA ASN A 269 13.65 12.98 4.88
C ASN A 269 12.70 12.26 5.84
N PHE A 270 13.03 11.01 6.14
CA PHE A 270 12.33 10.18 7.11
C PHE A 270 12.82 10.48 8.54
N ASP A 271 11.95 10.33 9.53
CA ASP A 271 12.31 10.49 10.93
C ASP A 271 13.02 9.25 11.48
N ALA A 272 12.66 8.07 10.99
CA ALA A 272 13.32 6.82 11.32
C ALA A 272 13.55 5.95 10.08
N LEU A 273 14.66 5.23 10.09
CA LEU A 273 14.95 4.09 9.23
C LEU A 273 14.88 2.83 10.09
N ILE A 274 14.12 1.84 9.65
CA ILE A 274 14.12 0.48 10.20
C ILE A 274 14.68 -0.42 9.11
N VAL A 275 15.66 -1.26 9.44
CA VAL A 275 16.19 -2.27 8.53
C VAL A 275 15.96 -3.64 9.12
N ASP A 276 15.04 -4.39 8.54
CA ASP A 276 14.81 -5.78 8.88
C ASP A 276 15.78 -6.68 8.12
N GLU A 277 16.11 -7.83 8.70
CA GLU A 277 17.17 -8.73 8.22
C GLU A 277 18.52 -8.01 7.98
N ALA A 278 18.86 -7.03 8.82
CA ALA A 278 20.04 -6.19 8.68
C ALA A 278 21.37 -6.97 8.73
N ALA A 279 21.38 -8.14 9.36
CA ALA A 279 22.53 -9.04 9.39
C ALA A 279 22.86 -9.61 8.00
N GLN A 280 21.86 -9.74 7.12
CA GLN A 280 21.98 -10.25 5.75
C GLN A 280 22.31 -9.15 4.72
N ALA A 281 22.36 -7.89 5.13
CA ALA A 281 22.64 -6.76 4.24
C ALA A 281 24.12 -6.40 4.21
N LEU A 282 24.67 -6.19 3.02
CA LEU A 282 26.01 -5.63 2.87
C LEU A 282 26.04 -4.19 3.39
N GLU A 283 27.19 -3.75 3.92
CA GLU A 283 27.35 -2.35 4.37
C GLU A 283 27.02 -1.34 3.27
N CYS A 284 27.38 -1.63 2.01
CA CYS A 284 27.08 -0.77 0.87
C CYS A 284 25.58 -0.69 0.53
N GLU A 285 24.81 -1.74 0.77
CA GLU A 285 23.36 -1.73 0.57
C GLU A 285 22.68 -0.84 1.62
N LEU A 286 23.13 -0.93 2.88
CA LEU A 286 22.63 -0.08 3.95
C LEU A 286 22.87 1.42 3.68
N VAL A 287 24.01 1.75 3.05
CA VAL A 287 24.35 3.15 2.70
C VAL A 287 23.29 3.78 1.80
N VAL A 288 22.64 3.01 0.91
CA VAL A 288 21.57 3.51 0.03
C VAL A 288 20.41 4.07 0.85
N ALA A 289 19.98 3.35 1.89
CA ALA A 289 18.91 3.78 2.77
C ALA A 289 19.36 4.91 3.71
N LEU A 290 20.59 4.84 4.25
CA LEU A 290 21.16 5.91 5.09
C LEU A 290 21.31 7.24 4.33
N ALA A 291 21.49 7.20 3.00
CA ALA A 291 21.50 8.39 2.16
C ALA A 291 20.16 9.15 2.14
N ARG A 292 19.09 8.59 2.73
CA ARG A 292 17.82 9.29 3.02
C ARG A 292 17.85 10.12 4.30
N LYS A 293 19.02 10.17 4.97
CA LYS A 293 19.31 10.98 6.16
C LYS A 293 18.27 10.82 7.27
N PRO A 294 17.95 9.57 7.68
CA PRO A 294 17.03 9.35 8.78
C PRO A 294 17.60 9.93 10.08
N LYS A 295 16.75 10.47 10.96
CA LYS A 295 17.21 10.99 12.26
C LYS A 295 17.56 9.87 13.24
N ARG A 296 16.95 8.70 13.06
CA ARG A 296 17.12 7.51 13.89
C ARG A 296 17.22 6.29 12.99
N CYS A 297 18.02 5.30 13.39
CA CYS A 297 18.16 4.05 12.66
C CYS A 297 18.00 2.88 13.63
N LEU A 298 17.15 1.92 13.29
CA LEU A 298 16.98 0.66 13.99
C LEU A 298 17.38 -0.48 13.05
N LEU A 299 18.40 -1.25 13.45
CA LEU A 299 18.81 -2.46 12.74
C LEU A 299 18.22 -3.67 13.47
N VAL A 300 17.43 -4.47 12.77
CA VAL A 300 16.81 -5.70 13.27
C VAL A 300 17.34 -6.86 12.46
N GLY A 301 17.73 -7.94 13.11
CA GLY A 301 18.30 -9.11 12.46
C GLY A 301 19.12 -9.95 13.42
N ASP A 302 19.60 -11.07 12.92
CA ASP A 302 20.37 -12.03 13.71
C ASP A 302 21.73 -12.31 13.03
N PRO A 303 22.85 -11.80 13.58
CA PRO A 303 24.19 -12.06 13.07
C PRO A 303 24.64 -13.53 13.15
N ALA A 304 23.92 -14.38 13.88
CA ALA A 304 24.18 -15.81 13.95
C ALA A 304 23.41 -16.62 12.87
N GLN A 305 22.49 -15.98 12.14
CA GLN A 305 21.82 -16.55 10.97
C GLN A 305 22.67 -16.35 9.70
N LEU A 306 22.03 -16.32 8.53
CA LEU A 306 22.70 -16.17 7.26
C LEU A 306 23.46 -14.83 7.20
N PRO A 307 24.74 -14.83 6.77
CA PRO A 307 25.49 -13.60 6.57
C PRO A 307 25.05 -12.90 5.28
N ALA A 308 25.55 -11.69 5.06
CA ALA A 308 25.39 -11.00 3.80
C ALA A 308 26.03 -11.79 2.64
N THR A 309 25.34 -11.84 1.50
CA THR A 309 25.79 -12.64 0.35
C THR A 309 26.79 -11.85 -0.51
N MET A 310 28.00 -12.36 -0.67
CA MET A 310 29.03 -11.79 -1.53
C MET A 310 29.49 -12.82 -2.58
N ALA A 311 29.13 -12.62 -3.84
CA ALA A 311 29.52 -13.52 -4.92
C ALA A 311 31.02 -13.44 -5.26
N SER A 312 31.65 -12.28 -5.05
CA SER A 312 33.08 -12.08 -5.35
C SER A 312 33.96 -12.60 -4.22
N GLU A 313 34.68 -13.69 -4.47
CA GLU A 313 35.65 -14.24 -3.52
C GLU A 313 36.74 -13.22 -3.14
N THR A 314 37.19 -12.43 -4.11
CA THR A 314 38.18 -11.35 -3.87
C THR A 314 37.65 -10.30 -2.91
N ALA A 315 36.36 -9.92 -3.03
CA ALA A 315 35.76 -8.95 -2.13
C ALA A 315 35.51 -9.54 -0.74
N ARG A 316 35.10 -10.82 -0.68
CA ARG A 316 34.92 -11.58 0.56
C ARG A 316 36.22 -11.66 1.37
N ARG A 317 37.34 -12.00 0.72
CA ARG A 317 38.67 -12.00 1.37
C ARG A 317 39.11 -10.64 1.91
N LYS A 318 38.54 -9.55 1.38
CA LYS A 318 38.75 -8.18 1.87
C LYS A 318 37.74 -7.75 2.95
N GLY A 319 36.85 -8.66 3.38
CA GLY A 319 35.85 -8.40 4.43
C GLY A 319 34.63 -7.59 3.97
N HIS A 320 34.37 -7.53 2.66
CA HIS A 320 33.19 -6.83 2.13
C HIS A 320 31.87 -7.58 2.32
N ASP A 321 31.90 -8.84 2.75
CA ASP A 321 30.74 -9.67 3.11
C ASP A 321 30.23 -9.43 4.55
N ARG A 322 30.86 -8.50 5.27
CA ARG A 322 30.42 -8.10 6.60
C ARG A 322 29.23 -7.14 6.51
N SER A 323 28.23 -7.33 7.38
CA SER A 323 27.12 -6.39 7.57
C SER A 323 27.45 -5.29 8.57
N CYS A 324 26.76 -4.15 8.47
CA CYS A 324 26.92 -3.05 9.42
C CYS A 324 26.56 -3.49 10.86
N MET A 325 25.51 -4.30 10.99
CA MET A 325 25.08 -4.87 12.27
C MET A 325 26.21 -5.70 12.90
N ARG A 326 26.85 -6.58 12.12
CA ARG A 326 27.98 -7.37 12.61
C ARG A 326 29.14 -6.48 13.04
N ARG A 327 29.48 -5.47 12.23
CA ARG A 327 30.56 -4.53 12.57
C ARG A 327 30.30 -3.77 13.88
N VAL A 328 29.08 -3.30 14.12
CA VAL A 328 28.74 -2.58 15.36
C VAL A 328 28.88 -3.51 16.57
N LEU A 329 28.45 -4.76 16.46
CA LEU A 329 28.59 -5.74 17.54
C LEU A 329 30.04 -6.16 17.79
N ASP A 330 30.85 -6.31 16.75
CA ASP A 330 32.28 -6.60 16.90
C ASP A 330 32.99 -5.44 17.64
N VAL A 331 32.69 -4.19 17.29
CA VAL A 331 33.23 -3.00 18.00
C VAL A 331 32.75 -2.97 19.46
N ALA A 332 31.48 -3.30 19.72
CA ALA A 332 30.95 -3.38 21.08
C ALA A 332 31.71 -4.40 21.94
N ALA A 333 31.98 -5.59 21.38
CA ALA A 333 32.72 -6.63 22.06
C ALA A 333 34.21 -6.28 22.29
N GLU A 334 34.83 -5.55 21.35
CA GLU A 334 36.20 -5.04 21.50
C GLU A 334 36.29 -3.97 22.61
N ASP A 335 35.34 -3.04 22.66
CA ASP A 335 35.29 -2.01 23.70
C ASP A 335 35.10 -2.61 25.10
N GLU A 336 34.26 -3.65 25.24
CA GLU A 336 34.09 -4.37 26.49
C GLU A 336 35.39 -5.04 26.95
N LYS A 337 36.11 -5.71 26.03
CA LYS A 337 37.42 -6.33 26.32
C LYS A 337 38.44 -5.28 26.75
N ASN A 338 38.49 -4.15 26.04
CA ASN A 338 39.41 -3.05 26.32
C ASN A 338 39.11 -2.40 27.68
N PHE A 339 37.83 -2.21 28.01
CA PHE A 339 37.38 -1.70 29.30
C PHE A 339 37.78 -2.64 30.44
N ASN A 340 37.53 -3.95 30.29
CA ASN A 340 37.90 -4.97 31.27
C ASN A 340 39.42 -5.07 31.46
N ALA A 341 40.21 -4.97 30.39
CA ALA A 341 41.68 -4.96 30.46
C ALA A 341 42.23 -3.72 31.20
N ARG A 342 41.66 -2.53 30.97
CA ARG A 342 42.06 -1.29 31.67
C ARG A 342 41.75 -1.34 33.16
N ARG A 343 40.63 -1.96 33.54
CA ARG A 343 40.24 -2.18 34.95
C ARG A 343 41.24 -3.06 35.71
N GLY A 344 41.86 -4.03 35.02
CA GLY A 344 42.88 -4.91 35.59
C GLY A 344 44.28 -4.30 35.68
N ALA A 345 44.57 -3.24 34.91
CA ALA A 345 45.92 -2.66 34.81
C ALA A 345 46.12 -1.42 35.70
N PHE A 346 45.19 -0.46 35.73
CA PHE A 346 45.24 0.71 36.60
C PHE A 346 43.82 1.26 36.79
N GLY A 347 43.30 1.19 38.01
CA GLY A 347 42.01 1.80 38.34
C GLY A 347 42.10 3.32 38.24
N ASN A 348 41.53 3.91 37.19
CA ASN A 348 40.98 5.26 37.27
C ASN A 348 39.96 5.53 36.16
N ALA A 349 38.80 6.00 36.61
CA ALA A 349 37.64 6.38 35.83
C ALA A 349 37.87 7.70 35.09
N ARG A 350 37.95 7.66 33.75
CA ARG A 350 37.65 8.80 32.88
C ARG A 350 37.18 8.25 31.53
N ASP A 351 35.86 8.22 31.36
CA ASP A 351 35.09 8.42 30.12
C ASP A 351 33.62 8.04 30.41
N ALA A 352 32.99 8.75 31.36
CA ALA A 352 31.68 8.41 31.91
C ALA A 352 30.48 8.95 31.09
N ASN A 353 30.70 9.46 29.88
CA ASN A 353 29.65 10.15 29.10
C ASN A 353 29.23 9.43 27.81
N VAL A 354 29.78 8.25 27.51
CA VAL A 354 29.29 7.40 26.41
C VAL A 354 28.70 6.16 27.04
N ALA A 355 27.39 5.95 26.85
CA ALA A 355 26.73 4.73 27.30
C ALA A 355 27.45 3.52 26.67
N PRO A 356 27.79 2.49 27.45
CA PRO A 356 28.51 1.33 26.93
C PRO A 356 27.71 0.69 25.78
N LEU A 357 28.42 0.17 24.77
CA LEU A 357 27.82 -0.30 23.52
C LEU A 357 26.88 -1.50 23.69
N ASP A 358 26.99 -2.21 24.82
CA ASP A 358 26.04 -3.25 25.27
C ASP A 358 24.62 -2.70 25.50
N SER A 359 24.49 -1.42 25.84
CA SER A 359 23.19 -0.73 25.97
C SER A 359 22.56 -0.34 24.62
N TRP A 360 23.27 -0.51 23.50
CA TRP A 360 22.81 -0.06 22.18
C TRP A 360 22.02 -1.13 21.42
N TYR A 361 21.99 -2.38 21.91
CA TYR A 361 21.20 -3.44 21.33
C TYR A 361 20.38 -4.18 22.39
N THR A 362 19.32 -4.86 21.93
CA THR A 362 18.45 -5.67 22.79
C THR A 362 18.30 -7.02 22.13
N LEU A 363 18.66 -8.08 22.86
CA LEU A 363 18.44 -9.45 22.43
C LEU A 363 17.03 -9.87 22.82
N LEU A 364 16.27 -10.39 21.86
CA LEU A 364 15.01 -11.10 22.14
C LEU A 364 15.37 -12.57 22.37
N ASP A 365 15.24 -13.05 23.60
CA ASP A 365 15.75 -14.35 24.05
C ASP A 365 14.68 -15.46 24.12
N THR A 366 13.41 -15.06 24.09
CA THR A 366 12.28 -15.98 24.18
C THR A 366 11.81 -16.37 22.78
N GLN A 367 11.96 -17.66 22.43
CA GLN A 367 11.54 -18.19 21.14
C GLN A 367 10.10 -18.75 21.20
N TYR A 368 9.30 -18.48 20.17
CA TYR A 368 7.89 -18.88 20.08
C TYR A 368 7.58 -19.83 18.91
N ARG A 369 8.62 -20.33 18.20
CA ARG A 369 8.44 -21.10 16.96
C ARG A 369 8.57 -22.60 17.16
N MET A 370 9.57 -23.03 17.92
CA MET A 370 9.94 -24.44 18.06
C MET A 370 9.34 -25.02 19.33
N HIS A 371 8.85 -26.25 19.27
CA HIS A 371 8.49 -27.00 20.47
C HIS A 371 9.78 -27.26 21.29
N PRO A 372 9.76 -27.13 22.63
CA PRO A 372 10.87 -27.57 23.47
C PRO A 372 11.19 -29.03 23.18
N ALA A 373 12.47 -29.36 22.97
CA ALA A 373 12.91 -30.70 22.59
C ALA A 373 12.59 -31.75 23.66
#